data_AF-A0A8H4V0P3-F1
#
_entry.id   AF-A0A8H4V0P3-F1
#
_cell.length_a   1.000
_cell.length_b   1.000
_cell.length_c   1.000
_cell.angle_alpha   90.00
_cell.angle_beta   90.00
_cell.angle_gamma   90.00
#
_symmetry.space_group_name_H-M   'P 1'
#
loop_
_entity.id
_entity.type
_entity.pdbx_description
1 polymer ?
#
loop_
_entity_poly.entity_id
_entity_poly.type
_entity_poly.pdbx_seq_one_letter_code
_entity_poly.pdbx_strand_id
1 'polypeptide(L)'
;MANAAYKPPAYEDVVGCQVVLFEWAESYDSKDWDRLGKCIAPTLHIDYHSVMGQEWKSMPAEDFLAMASSPKFLGNARIKTQHLIGASKWVQTGEDTITGYHQM
;
A
#
# COMPACT_ATOMS: atom_id res chain seq x y z
N MET A 1 27.80 3.58 -2.12
CA MET A 1 26.85 2.57 -1.61
C MET A 1 26.94 1.38 -2.55
N ALA A 2 27.29 0.20 -2.05
CA ALA A 2 27.44 -0.98 -2.89
C ALA A 2 26.10 -1.30 -3.56
N ASN A 3 26.12 -1.48 -4.89
CA ASN A 3 24.98 -1.98 -5.67
C ASN A 3 24.58 -3.34 -5.10
N ALA A 4 23.58 -3.38 -4.21
CA ALA A 4 22.89 -4.63 -3.96
C ALA A 4 22.33 -5.09 -5.32
N ALA A 5 22.83 -6.22 -5.82
CA ALA A 5 22.42 -6.74 -7.11
C ALA A 5 20.88 -6.85 -7.11
N TYR A 6 20.25 -6.28 -8.13
CA TYR A 6 18.80 -6.37 -8.30
C TYR A 6 18.37 -7.84 -8.24
N LYS A 7 17.52 -8.17 -7.26
CA LYS A 7 16.93 -9.50 -7.12
C LYS A 7 15.46 -9.42 -7.56
N PRO A 8 15.14 -9.87 -8.79
CA PRO A 8 13.74 -9.95 -9.21
C PRO A 8 13.01 -10.99 -8.35
N PRO A 9 11.78 -10.70 -7.88
CA PRO A 9 10.88 -11.71 -7.33
C PRO A 9 10.50 -12.76 -8.39
N ALA A 10 9.90 -13.87 -7.95
CA ALA A 10 9.28 -14.80 -8.89
C ALA A 10 8.10 -14.12 -9.61
N TYR A 11 7.80 -14.59 -10.82
CA TYR A 11 6.76 -13.97 -11.65
C TYR A 11 5.39 -14.02 -10.97
N GLU A 12 5.07 -15.15 -10.36
CA GLU A 12 3.82 -15.40 -9.65
C GLU A 12 3.65 -14.46 -8.45
N ASP A 13 4.74 -14.17 -7.74
CA ASP A 13 4.72 -13.24 -6.61
C ASP A 13 4.48 -11.81 -7.10
N VAL A 14 5.11 -11.41 -8.22
CA VAL A 14 4.85 -10.10 -8.83
C VAL A 14 3.39 -9.97 -9.24
N VAL A 15 2.79 -11.01 -9.83
CA VAL A 15 1.36 -11.02 -10.18
C VAL A 15 0.50 -10.88 -8.93
N GLY A 16 0.84 -11.59 -7.84
CA GLY A 16 0.17 -11.45 -6.54
C GLY A 16 0.24 -10.02 -5.99
N CYS A 17 1.42 -9.40 -6.02
CA CYS A 17 1.60 -8.01 -5.60
C CYS A 17 0.81 -7.02 -6.48
N GLN A 18 0.71 -7.26 -7.79
CA GLN A 18 -0.09 -6.44 -8.70
C GLN A 18 -1.58 -6.52 -8.39
N VAL A 19 -2.10 -7.71 -8.06
CA VAL A 19 -3.49 -7.89 -7.62
C VAL A 19 -3.74 -7.10 -6.35
N VAL A 20 -2.90 -7.26 -5.32
CA VAL A 20 -3.05 -6.53 -4.04
C VAL A 20 -2.96 -5.02 -4.23
N LEU A 21 -2.04 -4.55 -5.08
CA LEU A 21 -1.88 -3.13 -5.38
C LEU A 21 -3.12 -2.53 -6.06
N PHE A 22 -3.72 -3.27 -7.01
CA PHE A 22 -4.96 -2.87 -7.66
C PHE A 22 -6.11 -2.81 -6.65
N GLU A 23 -6.28 -3.85 -5.84
CA GLU A 23 -7.33 -3.90 -4.81
C GLU A 23 -7.17 -2.76 -3.80
N TRP A 24 -5.94 -2.45 -3.38
CA TRP A 24 -5.66 -1.33 -2.49
C TRP A 24 -6.07 0.03 -3.10
N ALA A 25 -5.62 0.31 -4.33
CA ALA A 25 -5.90 1.59 -5.00
C ALA A 25 -7.40 1.76 -5.28
N GLU A 26 -8.04 0.75 -5.84
CA GLU A 26 -9.46 0.79 -6.19
C GLU A 26 -10.34 0.86 -4.93
N SER A 27 -9.95 0.22 -3.82
CA SER A 27 -10.67 0.34 -2.54
C SER A 27 -10.67 1.78 -2.02
N TYR A 28 -9.55 2.49 -2.14
CA TYR A 28 -9.46 3.89 -1.75
C TYR A 28 -10.38 4.79 -2.60
N ASP A 29 -10.36 4.59 -3.92
CA ASP A 29 -11.10 5.42 -4.85
C ASP A 29 -12.62 5.18 -4.81
N SER A 30 -13.02 3.92 -4.67
CA SER A 30 -14.41 3.51 -4.48
C SER A 30 -14.92 3.72 -3.06
N LYS A 31 -14.02 3.96 -2.08
CA LYS A 31 -14.30 4.03 -0.64
C LYS A 31 -14.92 2.74 -0.09
N ASP A 32 -14.53 1.59 -0.63
CA ASP A 32 -14.92 0.26 -0.16
C ASP A 32 -13.91 -0.26 0.87
N TRP A 33 -14.21 -0.03 2.15
CA TRP A 33 -13.31 -0.38 3.25
C TRP A 33 -13.30 -1.88 3.56
N ASP A 34 -14.39 -2.60 3.27
CA ASP A 34 -14.44 -4.06 3.42
C ASP A 34 -13.56 -4.74 2.39
N ARG A 35 -13.49 -4.18 1.18
CA ARG A 35 -12.55 -4.61 0.13
C ARG A 35 -11.10 -4.36 0.54
N LEU A 36 -10.79 -3.16 1.05
CA LEU A 36 -9.45 -2.83 1.55
C LEU A 36 -9.00 -3.80 2.66
N GLY A 37 -9.89 -4.11 3.60
CA GLY A 37 -9.60 -5.02 4.71
C GLY A 37 -9.21 -6.44 4.28
N LYS A 38 -9.58 -6.87 3.07
CA LYS A 38 -9.24 -8.20 2.54
C LYS A 38 -7.84 -8.28 1.92
N CYS A 39 -7.23 -7.15 1.57
CA CYS A 39 -5.96 -7.11 0.85
C CYS A 39 -4.79 -6.53 1.68
N ILE A 40 -5.03 -6.11 2.93
CA ILE A 40 -3.99 -5.60 3.84
C ILE A 40 -3.55 -6.67 4.85
N ALA A 41 -2.29 -6.57 5.30
CA ALA A 41 -1.76 -7.43 6.36
C ALA A 41 -2.40 -7.11 7.72
N PRO A 42 -2.36 -8.04 8.71
CA PRO A 42 -2.90 -7.79 10.06
C PRO A 42 -2.29 -6.59 10.78
N THR A 43 -1.02 -6.28 10.47
CA THR A 43 -0.34 -5.07 10.91
C THR A 43 0.40 -4.43 9.75
N LEU A 44 0.43 -3.10 9.70
CA LEU A 44 1.07 -2.32 8.65
C LEU A 44 2.18 -1.44 9.22
N HIS A 45 3.28 -1.33 8.48
CA HIS A 45 4.28 -0.28 8.70
C HIS A 45 3.94 0.91 7.80
N ILE A 46 3.52 2.02 8.42
CA ILE A 46 3.16 3.25 7.72
C ILE A 46 4.19 4.32 8.05
N ASP A 47 4.98 4.71 7.06
CA ASP A 47 5.95 5.80 7.18
C ASP A 47 5.45 7.04 6.42
N TYR A 48 4.91 8.00 7.18
CA TYR A 48 4.47 9.30 6.69
C TYR A 48 5.40 10.42 7.19
N HIS A 49 6.66 10.13 7.53
CA HIS A 49 7.57 11.12 8.07
C HIS A 49 7.75 12.33 7.14
N SER A 50 7.81 12.10 5.83
CA SER A 50 7.99 13.16 4.82
C SER A 50 6.80 14.11 4.66
N VAL A 51 5.58 13.66 4.98
CA VAL A 51 4.33 14.42 4.74
C VAL A 51 3.64 14.88 6.02
N MET A 52 3.79 14.12 7.12
CA MET A 52 3.11 14.36 8.39
C MET A 52 4.03 14.28 9.61
N GLY A 53 5.31 13.92 9.44
CA GLY A 53 6.25 13.73 10.55
C GLY A 53 5.90 12.56 11.48
N GLN A 54 5.10 11.61 11.00
CA GLN A 54 4.61 10.47 11.78
C GLN A 54 5.02 9.14 11.14
N GLU A 55 5.32 8.15 11.99
CA GLU A 55 5.64 6.78 11.59
C GLU A 55 4.95 5.82 12.57
N TRP A 56 4.33 4.77 12.05
CA TRP A 56 3.80 3.66 12.82
C TRP A 56 4.43 2.37 12.32
N LYS A 57 5.29 1.75 13.14
CA LYS A 57 6.04 0.55 12.75
C LYS A 57 5.18 -0.72 12.69
N SER A 58 4.05 -0.74 13.40
CA SER A 58 3.14 -1.88 13.46
C SER A 58 1.73 -1.40 13.85
N MET A 59 1.08 -0.69 12.93
CA MET A 59 -0.31 -0.25 13.09
C MET A 59 -1.25 -1.45 12.87
N PRO A 60 -2.19 -1.75 13.77
CA PRO A 60 -3.24 -2.74 13.53
C PRO A 60 -4.06 -2.42 12.27
N ALA A 61 -4.49 -3.43 11.53
CA ALA A 61 -5.31 -3.25 10.32
C ALA A 61 -6.61 -2.46 10.61
N GLU A 62 -7.24 -2.68 11.76
CA GLU A 62 -8.45 -1.95 12.17
C GLU A 62 -8.20 -0.45 12.38
N ASP A 63 -7.06 -0.08 12.97
CA ASP A 63 -6.66 1.32 13.16
C ASP A 63 -6.35 1.99 11.82
N PHE A 64 -5.70 1.25 10.91
CA PHE A 64 -5.44 1.72 9.55
C PHE A 64 -6.74 1.97 8.77
N LEU A 65 -7.69 1.04 8.85
CA LEU A 65 -9.00 1.18 8.22
C LEU A 65 -9.76 2.39 8.78
N ALA A 66 -9.78 2.55 10.10
CA ALA A 66 -10.41 3.70 10.75
C ALA A 66 -9.77 5.04 10.35
N MET A 67 -8.44 5.07 10.19
CA MET A 67 -7.73 6.23 9.68
C MET A 67 -8.12 6.52 8.22
N ALA A 68 -8.06 5.52 7.34
CA ALA A 68 -8.36 5.65 5.92
C ALA A 68 -9.82 6.11 5.67
N SER A 69 -10.77 5.51 6.38
CA SER A 69 -12.21 5.76 6.25
C SER A 69 -12.69 7.01 6.97
N SER A 70 -11.81 7.74 7.66
CA SER A 70 -12.19 8.94 8.40
C SER A 70 -12.71 10.03 7.45
N PRO A 71 -13.81 10.75 7.79
CA PRO A 71 -14.25 11.93 7.04
C PRO A 71 -13.22 13.07 7.00
N LYS A 72 -12.20 13.02 7.86
CA LYS A 72 -11.06 13.94 7.84
C LYS A 72 -9.95 13.50 6.86
N PHE A 73 -10.13 12.35 6.22
CA PHE A 73 -9.24 11.77 5.23
C PHE A 73 -10.06 11.31 4.01
N LEU A 74 -9.85 10.10 3.49
CA LEU A 74 -10.53 9.61 2.29
C LEU A 74 -12.02 9.29 2.50
N GLY A 75 -12.49 9.12 3.73
CA GLY A 75 -13.91 8.92 4.03
C GLY A 75 -14.82 10.11 3.73
N ASN A 76 -14.26 11.27 3.38
CA ASN A 76 -15.07 12.44 3.05
C ASN A 76 -15.88 12.20 1.76
N ALA A 77 -17.21 12.20 1.86
CA ALA A 77 -18.12 11.97 0.73
C ALA A 77 -17.98 13.01 -0.39
N ARG A 78 -17.41 14.19 -0.10
CA ARG A 78 -17.17 15.26 -1.07
C ARG A 78 -15.83 15.14 -1.80
N ILE A 79 -14.98 14.19 -1.40
CA ILE A 79 -13.67 13.96 -2.02
C ILE A 79 -13.77 12.77 -2.98
N LYS A 80 -13.33 12.98 -4.22
CA LYS A 80 -13.10 11.95 -5.22
C LYS A 80 -11.60 11.87 -5.48
N THR A 81 -11.10 10.65 -5.65
CA THR A 81 -9.68 10.38 -5.87
C THR A 81 -9.51 9.42 -7.03
N GLN A 82 -8.29 9.41 -7.57
CA GLN A 82 -7.79 8.33 -8.39
C GLN A 82 -6.35 8.06 -7.95
N HIS A 83 -6.10 6.90 -7.34
CA HIS A 83 -4.75 6.45 -6.98
C HIS A 83 -4.13 5.76 -8.21
N LEU A 84 -3.81 6.58 -9.22
CA LEU A 84 -3.32 6.10 -10.51
C LEU A 84 -1.89 5.56 -10.37
N ILE A 85 -1.75 4.24 -10.47
CA ILE A 85 -0.45 3.56 -10.40
C ILE A 85 0.23 3.62 -11.76
N GLY A 86 1.37 4.29 -11.83
CA GLY A 86 2.21 4.34 -13.03
C GLY A 86 3.13 3.13 -13.17
N ALA A 87 4.31 3.36 -13.76
CA ALA A 87 5.33 2.33 -13.89
C ALA A 87 5.74 1.78 -12.50
N SER A 88 5.87 0.45 -12.41
CA SER A 88 6.20 -0.24 -11.16
C SER A 88 7.49 -1.04 -11.29
N LYS A 89 8.34 -0.97 -10.28
CA LYS A 89 9.54 -1.81 -10.11
C LYS A 89 9.39 -2.64 -8.83
N TRP A 90 9.72 -3.92 -8.89
CA TRP A 90 9.60 -4.84 -7.76
C TRP A 90 10.98 -5.38 -7.36
N VAL A 91 11.27 -5.41 -6.07
CA VAL A 91 12.54 -5.91 -5.53
C VAL A 91 12.26 -6.92 -4.43
N GLN A 92 12.81 -8.13 -4.55
CA GLN A 92 12.78 -9.11 -3.47
C GLN A 92 13.72 -8.64 -2.35
N THR A 93 13.17 -8.34 -1.18
CA THR A 93 13.93 -7.81 -0.03
C THR A 93 14.16 -8.83 1.09
N GLY A 94 13.47 -9.97 1.02
CA GLY A 94 13.56 -11.06 2.00
C GLY A 94 13.08 -12.39 1.40
N GLU A 95 12.85 -13.39 2.25
CA GLU A 95 12.22 -14.66 1.82
C GLU A 95 10.75 -14.42 1.46
N ASP A 96 10.00 -13.77 2.36
CA ASP A 96 8.56 -13.49 2.21
C ASP A 96 8.25 -12.00 2.01
N THR A 97 9.23 -11.20 1.58
CA THR A 97 9.07 -9.74 1.46
C THR A 97 9.48 -9.22 0.09
N ILE A 98 8.59 -8.44 -0.51
CA ILE A 98 8.79 -7.72 -1.77
C ILE A 98 8.50 -6.25 -1.53
N THR A 99 9.36 -5.38 -2.06
CA THR A 99 9.12 -3.93 -2.08
C THR A 99 8.79 -3.48 -3.49
N GLY A 100 7.60 -2.89 -3.63
CA GLY A 100 7.15 -2.20 -4.84
C GLY A 100 7.53 -0.72 -4.82
N TYR A 101 8.08 -0.23 -5.93
CA TYR A 101 8.32 1.18 -6.19
C TYR A 101 7.40 1.61 -7.33
N HIS A 102 6.46 2.50 -7.05
CA HIS A 102 5.43 2.93 -7.98
C HIS A 102 5.65 4.38 -8.35
N GLN A 103 5.59 4.68 -9.65
CA GLN A 103 5.48 6.06 -10.09
C GLN A 103 4.09 6.58 -9.71
N MET A 104 4.09 7.67 -8.94
CA MET A 104 2.92 8.35 -8.40
C MET A 104 2.83 9.77 -8.93
#